data_AF-M6ZSF0-F1
#
_entry.id   AF-M6ZSF0-F1
#
_cell.length_a   1.000
_cell.length_b   1.000
_cell.length_c   1.000
_cell.angle_alpha   90.00
_cell.angle_beta   90.00
_cell.angle_gamma   90.00
#
_symmetry.space_group_name_H-M   'P 1'
#
loop_
_entity.id
_entity.type
_entity.pdbx_description
1 polymer ?
#
loop_
_entity_poly.entity_id
_entity_poly.type
_entity_poly.pdbx_seq_one_letter_code
_entity_poly.pdbx_strand_id
1 'polypeptide(L)'
;MKREDTNSLAQEIASIFESIRENTYKGGNRFLLTGHLEIGALLNREFNSYILNEKSKQRMKTLTEKIDKVVKINFSKRTLYHALKFYQAYHGKKLDFRLSWSHYRILSAISNVETRKKLEKEAGDKGWSRDLLERYARESGYYGGSKSLKWNRPNGENYHYKIVKNEISSQKKLWIDLGFRCYRELDAKSFKEGEIVQLTFTKKTWRIQKVSLDSFLYHYLGILERVVDGDTLVAQIDLGFGLTARQKIRLLGINAPELNAPGGQESFESLKKKLKPGTNLLIRTHTQDKYGRYLGDVLYLSKKSSYETLREKGIHLNEELLVEY
;
A
#
# COMPACT_ATOMS: atom_id res chain seq x y z
N MET A 1 47.97 4.54 -4.67
CA MET A 1 47.02 5.48 -5.29
C MET A 1 46.68 6.58 -4.29
N LYS A 2 47.02 7.84 -4.60
CA LYS A 2 46.65 9.01 -3.78
C LYS A 2 45.12 9.05 -3.69
N ARG A 3 44.56 9.05 -2.47
CA ARG A 3 43.11 9.19 -2.25
C ARG A 3 42.68 10.53 -2.85
N GLU A 4 41.72 10.52 -3.76
CA GLU A 4 41.12 11.75 -4.28
C GLU A 4 40.55 12.56 -3.11
N ASP A 5 40.89 13.85 -3.08
CA ASP A 5 40.26 14.77 -2.14
C ASP A 5 38.75 14.72 -2.36
N THR A 6 38.00 14.53 -1.27
CA THR A 6 36.54 14.45 -1.30
C THR A 6 35.92 15.74 -1.88
N ASN A 7 36.64 16.86 -1.85
CA ASN A 7 36.24 18.09 -2.56
C ASN A 7 36.32 17.95 -4.08
N SER A 8 37.41 17.39 -4.61
CA SER A 8 37.61 17.19 -6.05
C SER A 8 36.55 16.27 -6.62
N LEU A 9 36.28 15.15 -5.93
CA LEU A 9 35.23 14.20 -6.33
C LEU A 9 33.83 14.84 -6.29
N ALA A 10 33.55 15.69 -5.29
CA ALA A 10 32.29 16.40 -5.21
C ALA A 10 32.10 17.38 -6.38
N GLN A 11 33.17 18.10 -6.77
CA GLN A 11 33.16 19.03 -7.90
C GLN A 11 32.97 18.30 -9.24
N GLU A 12 33.63 17.16 -9.42
CA GLU A 12 33.49 16.32 -10.63
C GLU A 12 32.07 15.75 -10.74
N ILE A 13 31.49 15.22 -9.65
CA ILE A 13 30.10 14.75 -9.67
C ILE A 13 29.12 15.91 -9.91
N ALA A 14 29.39 17.09 -9.34
CA ALA A 14 28.55 18.27 -9.53
C ALA A 14 28.57 18.77 -10.99
N SER A 15 29.73 18.76 -11.66
CA SER A 15 29.83 19.15 -13.07
C SER A 15 29.06 18.20 -13.99
N ILE A 16 29.04 16.89 -13.67
CA ILE A 16 28.20 15.92 -14.40
C ILE A 16 26.71 16.23 -14.19
N PHE A 17 26.28 16.56 -12.97
CA PHE A 17 24.88 16.96 -12.73
C PHE A 17 24.47 18.22 -13.51
N GLU A 18 25.32 19.23 -13.58
CA GLU A 18 25.04 20.43 -14.40
C GLU A 18 25.04 20.09 -15.90
N SER A 19 25.95 19.24 -16.37
CA SER A 19 25.95 18.77 -17.77
C SER A 19 24.68 17.99 -18.12
N ILE A 20 24.20 17.11 -17.24
CA ILE A 20 22.91 16.43 -17.38
C ILE A 20 21.81 17.48 -17.52
N ARG A 21 21.78 18.49 -16.66
CA ARG A 21 20.75 19.54 -16.64
C ARG A 21 20.74 20.34 -17.94
N GLU A 22 21.90 20.80 -18.41
CA GLU A 22 22.03 21.58 -19.65
C GLU A 22 21.61 20.78 -20.89
N ASN A 23 21.97 19.50 -20.93
CA ASN A 23 21.78 18.66 -22.11
C ASN A 23 20.44 17.90 -22.13
N THR A 24 19.72 17.80 -21.01
CA THR A 24 18.39 17.17 -20.98
C THR A 24 17.38 17.93 -21.85
N TYR A 25 17.53 19.25 -21.99
CA TYR A 25 16.71 20.08 -22.90
C TYR A 25 16.99 19.85 -24.38
N LYS A 26 18.17 19.30 -24.74
CA LYS A 26 18.63 19.17 -26.14
C LYS A 26 18.75 17.72 -26.65
N GLY A 27 18.73 16.71 -25.76
CA GLY A 27 19.15 15.35 -26.13
C GLY A 27 18.49 14.18 -25.40
N GLY A 28 17.36 14.41 -24.74
CA GLY A 28 16.51 13.34 -24.20
C GLY A 28 17.17 12.42 -23.16
N ASN A 29 16.43 11.39 -22.78
CA ASN A 29 16.74 10.42 -21.72
C ASN A 29 18.16 9.81 -21.78
N ARG A 30 18.81 9.82 -22.95
CA ARG A 30 20.18 9.30 -23.14
C ARG A 30 21.21 9.99 -22.25
N PHE A 31 21.26 11.33 -22.24
CA PHE A 31 22.24 12.09 -21.43
C PHE A 31 22.02 11.87 -19.92
N LEU A 32 20.76 11.74 -19.53
CA LEU A 32 20.39 11.46 -18.15
C LEU A 32 20.95 10.11 -17.70
N LEU A 33 20.79 9.06 -18.52
CA LEU A 33 21.30 7.73 -18.18
C LEU A 33 22.82 7.64 -18.23
N THR A 34 23.46 8.21 -19.25
CA THR A 34 24.93 8.18 -19.34
C THR A 34 25.58 8.94 -18.20
N GLY A 35 25.07 10.13 -17.85
CA GLY A 35 25.61 10.90 -16.73
C GLY A 35 25.42 10.19 -15.39
N HIS A 36 24.29 9.52 -15.14
CA HIS A 36 24.14 8.70 -13.93
C HIS A 36 25.04 7.46 -13.92
N LEU A 37 25.37 6.89 -15.09
CA LEU A 37 26.33 5.79 -15.20
C LEU A 37 27.76 6.27 -14.86
N GLU A 38 28.15 7.45 -15.35
CA GLU A 38 29.44 8.10 -15.05
C GLU A 38 29.59 8.41 -13.55
N ILE A 39 28.56 9.02 -12.94
CA ILE A 39 28.52 9.26 -11.49
C ILE A 39 28.69 7.92 -10.73
N GLY A 40 27.97 6.88 -11.17
CA GLY A 40 28.09 5.56 -10.57
C GLY A 40 29.50 4.96 -10.69
N ALA A 41 30.21 5.21 -11.79
CA ALA A 41 31.59 4.77 -11.99
C ALA A 41 32.56 5.43 -11.00
N LEU A 42 32.44 6.76 -10.84
CA LEU A 42 33.23 7.54 -9.88
C LEU A 42 32.99 7.05 -8.44
N LEU A 43 31.73 6.83 -8.07
CA LEU A 43 31.37 6.28 -6.77
C LEU A 43 31.89 4.84 -6.60
N ASN A 44 31.85 4.01 -7.65
CA ASN A 44 32.34 2.63 -7.56
C ASN A 44 33.86 2.58 -7.36
N ARG A 45 34.60 3.48 -8.01
CA ARG A 45 36.05 3.67 -7.83
C ARG A 45 36.37 4.09 -6.39
N GLU A 46 35.58 4.99 -5.83
CA GLU A 46 35.79 5.51 -4.48
C GLU A 46 35.41 4.50 -3.37
N PHE A 47 34.28 3.81 -3.51
CA PHE A 47 33.74 2.92 -2.46
C PHE A 47 34.06 1.44 -2.64
N ASN A 48 34.87 1.08 -3.65
CA ASN A 48 35.22 -0.32 -3.98
C ASN A 48 34.00 -1.25 -4.00
N SER A 49 32.99 -0.86 -4.78
CA SER A 49 31.76 -1.60 -5.02
C SER A 49 30.72 -1.67 -3.89
N TYR A 50 30.99 -1.32 -2.62
CA TYR A 50 29.92 -1.32 -1.59
C TYR A 50 30.13 -0.33 -0.45
N ILE A 51 29.02 0.18 0.10
CA ILE A 51 28.99 1.08 1.27
C ILE A 51 28.54 0.27 2.49
N LEU A 52 29.44 -0.56 3.04
CA LEU A 52 29.09 -1.50 4.11
C LEU A 52 29.49 -1.00 5.50
N ASN A 53 30.67 -0.40 5.63
CA ASN A 53 31.21 0.02 6.92
C ASN A 53 30.85 1.48 7.28
N GLU A 54 30.84 1.80 8.57
CA GLU A 54 30.47 3.15 9.06
C GLU A 54 31.33 4.27 8.48
N LYS A 55 32.63 4.00 8.24
CA LYS A 55 33.54 4.98 7.62
C LYS A 55 33.13 5.33 6.18
N SER A 56 32.74 4.34 5.39
CA SER A 56 32.26 4.52 4.01
C SER A 56 30.90 5.22 3.97
N LYS A 57 30.00 4.91 4.92
CA LYS A 57 28.71 5.60 5.08
C LYS A 57 28.91 7.08 5.42
N GLN A 58 29.77 7.37 6.40
CA GLN A 58 30.07 8.73 6.79
C GLN A 58 30.71 9.53 5.65
N ARG A 59 31.59 8.91 4.87
CA ARG A 59 32.19 9.55 3.71
C ARG A 59 31.19 9.81 2.58
N MET A 60 30.29 8.86 2.29
CA MET A 60 29.18 9.07 1.35
C MET A 60 28.28 10.22 1.82
N LYS A 61 28.01 10.31 3.13
CA LYS A 61 27.27 11.44 3.72
C LYS A 61 27.99 12.77 3.50
N THR A 62 29.28 12.86 3.82
CA THR A 62 30.09 14.08 3.58
C THR A 62 30.13 14.46 2.10
N LEU A 63 30.31 13.49 1.20
CA LEU A 63 30.32 13.71 -0.24
C LEU A 63 28.97 14.26 -0.71
N THR A 64 27.87 13.66 -0.25
CA THR A 64 26.50 14.11 -0.55
C THR A 64 26.27 15.54 -0.09
N GLU A 65 26.66 15.90 1.13
CA GLU A 65 26.50 17.25 1.69
C GLU A 65 27.33 18.29 0.92
N LYS A 66 28.50 17.92 0.40
CA LYS A 66 29.32 18.80 -0.44
C LYS A 66 28.68 19.03 -1.81
N ILE A 67 28.15 17.98 -2.44
CA ILE A 67 27.45 18.08 -3.73
C ILE A 67 26.18 18.92 -3.60
N ASP A 68 25.40 18.71 -2.53
CA ASP A 68 24.15 19.44 -2.24
C ASP A 68 24.36 20.97 -2.13
N LYS A 69 25.53 21.40 -1.66
CA LYS A 69 25.90 22.82 -1.60
C LYS A 69 26.20 23.44 -2.96
N VAL A 70 26.62 22.63 -3.93
CA VAL A 70 27.05 23.07 -5.27
C VAL A 70 25.90 22.95 -6.26
N VAL A 71 25.17 21.84 -6.23
CA VAL A 71 24.07 21.52 -7.14
C VAL A 71 22.75 22.03 -6.55
N LYS A 72 22.22 23.13 -7.10
CA LYS A 72 21.11 23.87 -6.49
C LYS A 72 19.71 23.33 -6.80
N ILE A 73 19.55 22.44 -7.80
CA ILE A 73 18.23 22.00 -8.32
C ILE A 73 18.25 20.49 -8.64
N ASN A 74 17.17 19.78 -8.29
CA ASN A 74 16.89 18.37 -8.62
C ASN A 74 17.90 17.31 -8.11
N PHE A 75 18.81 17.67 -7.21
CA PHE A 75 19.66 16.71 -6.51
C PHE A 75 18.93 16.10 -5.31
N SER A 76 19.03 14.77 -5.17
CA SER A 76 18.55 14.05 -3.99
C SER A 76 19.67 13.20 -3.43
N LYS A 77 19.79 13.16 -2.10
CA LYS A 77 20.79 12.34 -1.39
C LYS A 77 20.75 10.87 -1.82
N ARG A 78 19.56 10.36 -2.18
CA ARG A 78 19.38 8.96 -2.63
C ARG A 78 19.86 8.73 -4.06
N THR A 79 20.01 9.77 -4.88
CA THR A 79 20.41 9.66 -6.29
C THR A 79 21.80 9.06 -6.44
N LEU A 80 22.76 9.41 -5.56
CA LEU A 80 24.10 8.82 -5.59
C LEU A 80 24.10 7.31 -5.33
N TYR A 81 23.27 6.85 -4.38
CA TYR A 81 23.11 5.42 -4.12
C TYR A 81 22.47 4.69 -5.31
N HIS A 82 21.51 5.33 -5.97
CA HIS A 82 20.92 4.78 -7.19
C HIS A 82 21.92 4.73 -8.35
N ALA A 83 22.71 5.78 -8.55
CA ALA A 83 23.76 5.83 -9.58
C ALA A 83 24.81 4.73 -9.38
N LEU A 84 25.26 4.52 -8.13
CA LEU A 84 26.19 3.44 -7.79
C LEU A 84 25.59 2.06 -8.11
N LYS A 85 24.36 1.78 -7.67
CA LYS A 85 23.67 0.52 -7.99
C LYS A 85 23.43 0.35 -9.51
N PHE A 86 23.11 1.44 -10.20
CA PHE A 86 22.93 1.43 -11.65
C PHE A 86 24.21 1.04 -12.37
N TYR A 87 25.34 1.65 -12.00
CA TYR A 87 26.64 1.26 -12.52
C TYR A 87 26.96 -0.20 -12.25
N GLN A 88 26.80 -0.68 -11.02
CA GLN A 88 27.02 -2.10 -10.69
C GLN A 88 26.17 -3.04 -11.54
N ALA A 89 24.94 -2.63 -11.84
CA ALA A 89 24.00 -3.40 -12.63
C ALA A 89 24.26 -3.37 -14.14
N TYR A 90 24.73 -2.24 -14.67
CA TYR A 90 24.69 -1.91 -16.10
C TYR A 90 26.01 -1.46 -16.74
N HIS A 91 27.11 -1.36 -15.98
CA HIS A 91 28.42 -1.09 -16.57
C HIS A 91 28.76 -2.13 -17.65
N GLY A 92 29.30 -1.67 -18.78
CA GLY A 92 29.63 -2.52 -19.94
C GLY A 92 28.41 -3.11 -20.68
N LYS A 93 27.17 -2.74 -20.33
CA LYS A 93 25.96 -3.19 -21.01
C LYS A 93 25.38 -2.08 -21.89
N LYS A 94 24.71 -2.47 -22.97
CA LYS A 94 23.92 -1.56 -23.81
C LYS A 94 22.66 -1.14 -23.06
N LEU A 95 22.46 0.18 -22.92
CA LEU A 95 21.25 0.76 -22.32
C LEU A 95 20.14 0.88 -23.36
N ASP A 96 18.89 0.71 -22.90
CA ASP A 96 17.68 0.98 -23.66
C ASP A 96 17.18 2.40 -23.34
N PHE A 97 17.40 3.32 -24.27
CA PHE A 97 17.02 4.72 -24.09
C PHE A 97 15.51 4.97 -24.12
N ARG A 98 14.68 3.95 -24.40
CA ARG A 98 13.22 4.00 -24.21
C ARG A 98 12.85 4.08 -22.73
N LEU A 99 13.70 3.55 -21.83
CA LEU A 99 13.45 3.47 -20.39
C LEU A 99 14.06 4.64 -19.64
N SER A 100 13.22 5.39 -18.91
CA SER A 100 13.69 6.56 -18.15
C SER A 100 14.62 6.21 -16.99
N TRP A 101 15.33 7.21 -16.45
CA TRP A 101 16.11 7.06 -15.22
C TRP A 101 15.31 6.41 -14.08
N SER A 102 14.03 6.74 -13.94
CA SER A 102 13.17 6.14 -12.92
C SER A 102 12.93 4.64 -13.13
N HIS A 103 12.91 4.15 -14.38
CA HIS A 103 12.86 2.72 -14.66
C HIS A 103 14.15 2.03 -14.24
N TYR A 104 15.29 2.60 -14.63
CA TYR A 104 16.59 2.03 -14.27
C TYR A 104 16.84 2.04 -12.76
N ARG A 105 16.34 3.03 -12.02
CA ARG A 105 16.37 3.00 -10.54
C ARG A 105 15.67 1.76 -9.95
N ILE A 106 14.56 1.32 -10.55
CA ILE A 106 13.86 0.09 -10.15
C ILE A 106 14.66 -1.12 -10.58
N LEU A 107 14.99 -1.23 -11.87
CA LEU A 107 15.69 -2.38 -12.46
C LEU A 107 17.03 -2.66 -11.76
N SER A 108 17.82 -1.63 -11.47
CA SER A 108 19.16 -1.78 -10.92
C SER A 108 19.20 -2.33 -9.52
N ALA A 109 18.16 -2.13 -8.72
CA ALA A 109 18.16 -2.75 -7.41
C ALA A 109 17.72 -4.23 -7.47
N ILE A 110 17.15 -4.75 -8.60
CA ILE A 110 16.73 -6.15 -8.79
C ILE A 110 17.93 -7.09 -8.79
N SER A 111 18.19 -7.77 -7.67
CA SER A 111 19.35 -8.65 -7.54
C SER A 111 19.35 -9.82 -8.53
N ASN A 112 18.18 -10.42 -8.83
CA ASN A 112 18.09 -11.50 -9.80
C ASN A 112 18.27 -10.96 -11.23
N VAL A 113 19.33 -11.44 -11.91
CA VAL A 113 19.73 -10.97 -13.25
C VAL A 113 18.72 -11.35 -14.33
N GLU A 114 18.13 -12.53 -14.26
CA GLU A 114 17.15 -13.01 -15.24
C GLU A 114 15.86 -12.22 -15.15
N THR A 115 15.34 -12.04 -13.94
CA THR A 115 14.16 -11.20 -13.66
C THR A 115 14.38 -9.78 -14.14
N ARG A 116 15.54 -9.18 -13.85
CA ARG A 116 15.88 -7.82 -14.30
C ARG A 116 15.85 -7.71 -15.82
N LYS A 117 16.52 -8.63 -16.53
CA LYS A 117 16.56 -8.64 -18.01
C LYS A 117 15.17 -8.80 -18.61
N LYS A 118 14.34 -9.68 -18.06
CA LYS A 118 12.96 -9.89 -18.51
C LYS A 118 12.13 -8.62 -18.37
N LEU A 119 12.14 -8.01 -17.17
CA LEU A 119 11.37 -6.80 -16.89
C LEU A 119 11.86 -5.59 -17.71
N GLU A 120 13.18 -5.46 -17.91
CA GLU A 120 13.75 -4.43 -18.77
C GLU A 120 13.24 -4.55 -20.22
N LYS A 121 13.31 -5.76 -20.79
CA LYS A 121 12.82 -6.02 -22.14
C LYS A 121 11.32 -5.73 -22.26
N GLU A 122 10.51 -6.28 -21.36
CA GLU A 122 9.06 -6.09 -21.41
C GLU A 122 8.66 -4.62 -21.21
N ALA A 123 9.31 -3.89 -20.30
CA ALA A 123 9.04 -2.47 -20.09
C ALA A 123 9.37 -1.63 -21.33
N GLY A 124 10.50 -1.92 -21.99
CA GLY A 124 10.91 -1.21 -23.21
C GLY A 124 10.01 -1.52 -24.41
N ASP A 125 9.62 -2.79 -24.58
CA ASP A 125 8.83 -3.24 -25.73
C ASP A 125 7.34 -2.87 -25.60
N LYS A 126 6.79 -2.89 -24.37
CA LYS A 126 5.38 -2.56 -24.10
C LYS A 126 5.16 -1.11 -23.66
N GLY A 127 6.23 -0.32 -23.54
CA GLY A 127 6.15 1.09 -23.12
C GLY A 127 5.57 1.26 -21.72
N TRP A 128 5.99 0.43 -20.76
CA TRP A 128 5.46 0.50 -19.39
C TRP A 128 5.79 1.84 -18.73
N SER A 129 4.87 2.31 -17.89
CA SER A 129 5.15 3.40 -16.96
C SER A 129 6.06 2.91 -15.83
N ARG A 130 6.67 3.86 -15.11
CA ARG A 130 7.48 3.56 -13.92
C ARG A 130 6.69 2.74 -12.90
N ASP A 131 5.44 3.10 -12.67
CA ASP A 131 4.60 2.49 -11.63
C ASP A 131 4.18 1.07 -12.03
N LEU A 132 3.92 0.84 -13.31
CA LEU A 132 3.65 -0.51 -13.83
C LEU A 132 4.87 -1.43 -13.74
N LEU A 133 6.07 -0.91 -14.07
CA LEU A 133 7.31 -1.66 -13.86
C LEU A 133 7.55 -1.95 -12.37
N GLU A 134 7.28 -0.99 -11.49
CA GLU A 134 7.43 -1.18 -10.04
C GLU A 134 6.51 -2.29 -9.52
N ARG A 135 5.27 -2.33 -10.01
CA ARG A 135 4.31 -3.40 -9.71
C ARG A 135 4.83 -4.77 -10.14
N TYR A 136 5.24 -4.93 -11.39
CA TYR A 136 5.75 -6.23 -11.87
C TYR A 136 7.05 -6.63 -11.19
N ALA A 137 7.92 -5.67 -10.87
CA ALA A 137 9.10 -5.93 -10.07
C ALA A 137 8.71 -6.48 -8.69
N ARG A 138 7.73 -5.89 -7.99
CA ARG A 138 7.21 -6.41 -6.71
C ARG A 138 6.65 -7.82 -6.83
N GLU A 139 5.84 -8.08 -7.85
CA GLU A 139 5.24 -9.40 -8.11
C GLU A 139 6.30 -10.48 -8.39
N SER A 140 7.44 -10.10 -8.98
CA SER A 140 8.56 -11.01 -9.25
C SER A 140 9.40 -11.42 -8.03
N GLY A 141 9.01 -10.99 -6.82
CA GLY A 141 9.72 -11.33 -5.57
C GLY A 141 10.98 -10.49 -5.31
N TYR A 142 11.11 -9.36 -6.02
CA TYR A 142 12.27 -8.47 -6.03
C TYR A 142 12.65 -7.90 -4.65
N TYR A 143 11.68 -7.49 -3.84
CA TYR A 143 11.93 -7.16 -2.45
C TYR A 143 12.12 -8.48 -1.71
N GLY A 144 13.35 -8.99 -1.65
CA GLY A 144 13.71 -10.33 -1.19
C GLY A 144 12.88 -10.79 0.01
N GLY A 145 12.08 -11.83 -0.20
CA GLY A 145 11.01 -12.26 0.70
C GLY A 145 10.00 -11.15 0.88
N SER A 146 8.73 -11.36 0.51
CA SER A 146 7.67 -10.43 0.90
C SER A 146 7.84 -10.10 2.38
N LYS A 147 8.37 -8.91 2.70
CA LYS A 147 7.87 -8.19 3.86
C LYS A 147 6.39 -8.19 3.57
N SER A 148 5.64 -8.97 4.35
CA SER A 148 4.20 -8.87 4.36
C SER A 148 3.91 -7.39 4.28
N LEU A 149 3.14 -6.99 3.27
CA LEU A 149 2.60 -5.64 3.24
C LEU A 149 2.07 -5.43 4.65
N LYS A 150 2.74 -4.57 5.43
CA LYS A 150 2.26 -4.19 6.75
C LYS A 150 1.15 -3.22 6.45
N TRP A 151 0.05 -3.78 5.94
CA TRP A 151 -1.20 -3.09 5.79
C TRP A 151 -1.52 -2.49 7.16
N ASN A 152 -1.99 -1.25 7.24
CA ASN A 152 -2.53 -0.71 8.49
C ASN A 152 -3.88 -1.42 8.74
N ARG A 153 -3.78 -2.67 9.19
CA ARG A 153 -4.92 -3.56 9.30
C ARG A 153 -5.88 -2.98 10.33
N PRO A 154 -7.20 -3.10 10.08
CA PRO A 154 -8.17 -2.87 11.13
C PRO A 154 -7.88 -3.85 12.28
N ASN A 155 -7.34 -3.33 13.37
CA ASN A 155 -7.23 -4.05 14.62
C ASN A 155 -8.63 -4.16 15.22
N GLY A 156 -8.94 -5.30 15.82
CA GLY A 156 -10.25 -5.54 16.41
C GLY A 156 -10.63 -7.01 16.46
N GLU A 157 -11.69 -7.29 17.20
CA GLU A 157 -12.33 -8.60 17.30
C GLU A 157 -13.77 -8.49 16.77
N ASN A 158 -14.33 -9.59 16.27
CA ASN A 158 -15.72 -9.59 15.81
C ASN A 158 -16.69 -9.41 16.98
N TYR A 159 -17.91 -9.01 16.63
CA TYR A 159 -19.04 -8.92 17.56
C TYR A 159 -18.83 -8.00 18.77
N HIS A 160 -18.04 -6.94 18.58
CA HIS A 160 -17.88 -5.87 19.53
C HIS A 160 -18.83 -4.71 19.21
N TYR A 161 -19.72 -4.40 20.15
CA TYR A 161 -20.83 -3.48 19.96
C TYR A 161 -20.98 -2.51 21.13
N LYS A 162 -21.62 -1.38 20.86
CA LYS A 162 -21.86 -0.33 21.85
C LYS A 162 -23.25 -0.46 22.45
N ILE A 163 -23.36 -0.20 23.75
CA ILE A 163 -24.65 -0.07 24.43
C ILE A 163 -25.16 1.36 24.27
N VAL A 164 -26.40 1.49 23.82
CA VAL A 164 -27.09 2.75 23.57
C VAL A 164 -28.44 2.77 24.29
N LYS A 165 -28.98 3.96 24.54
CA LYS A 165 -30.38 4.13 24.91
C LYS A 165 -31.21 4.26 23.66
N ASN A 166 -32.39 3.65 23.66
CA ASN A 166 -33.37 3.87 22.60
C ASN A 166 -34.34 4.97 23.05
N GLU A 167 -34.35 6.10 22.33
CA GLU A 167 -35.22 7.25 22.62
C GLU A 167 -36.68 7.01 22.23
N ILE A 168 -36.95 6.00 21.38
CA ILE A 168 -38.29 5.68 20.87
C ILE A 168 -39.14 4.95 21.93
N SER A 169 -38.49 4.27 22.88
CA SER A 169 -39.17 3.52 23.94
C SER A 169 -39.46 4.43 25.14
N SER A 170 -40.72 4.54 25.54
CA SER A 170 -41.16 5.25 26.76
C SER A 170 -40.52 4.69 28.04
N GLN A 171 -40.04 3.45 27.98
CA GLN A 171 -39.18 2.85 28.99
C GLN A 171 -37.72 3.10 28.58
N LYS A 172 -36.90 3.74 29.43
CA LYS A 172 -35.44 3.99 29.23
C LYS A 172 -34.64 2.67 29.20
N LYS A 173 -34.95 1.80 28.25
CA LYS A 173 -34.32 0.49 28.06
C LYS A 173 -33.00 0.65 27.33
N LEU A 174 -32.05 -0.22 27.66
CA LEU A 174 -30.75 -0.29 27.02
C LEU A 174 -30.81 -1.26 25.83
N TRP A 175 -30.06 -0.93 24.79
CA TRP A 175 -30.00 -1.68 23.55
C TRP A 175 -28.56 -1.85 23.13
N ILE A 176 -28.28 -2.94 22.42
CA ILE A 176 -27.02 -3.15 21.71
C ILE A 176 -27.18 -2.56 20.31
N ASP A 177 -26.35 -1.60 19.96
CA ASP A 177 -26.22 -1.12 18.58
C ASP A 177 -25.34 -2.10 17.80
N LEU A 178 -25.96 -2.88 16.92
CA LEU A 178 -25.28 -3.84 16.04
C LEU A 178 -24.70 -3.15 14.80
N GLY A 179 -24.79 -1.83 14.71
CA GLY A 179 -24.56 -1.05 13.50
C GLY A 179 -25.73 -1.17 12.52
N PHE A 180 -25.61 -0.50 11.37
CA PHE A 180 -26.63 -0.58 10.30
C PHE A 180 -28.04 -0.17 10.71
N ARG A 181 -28.18 0.63 11.78
CA ARG A 181 -29.47 0.96 12.42
C ARG A 181 -30.24 -0.28 12.90
N CYS A 182 -29.51 -1.36 13.18
CA CYS A 182 -30.04 -2.58 13.76
C CYS A 182 -29.74 -2.58 15.26
N TYR A 183 -30.79 -2.64 16.08
CA TYR A 183 -30.67 -2.61 17.51
C TYR A 183 -31.28 -3.87 18.11
N ARG A 184 -30.67 -4.37 19.19
CA ARG A 184 -31.21 -5.49 19.96
C ARG A 184 -31.44 -5.07 21.41
N GLU A 185 -32.65 -5.32 21.90
CA GLU A 185 -32.99 -5.05 23.30
C GLU A 185 -32.10 -5.86 24.25
N LEU A 186 -31.68 -5.23 25.34
CA LEU A 186 -30.83 -5.80 26.37
C LEU A 186 -31.62 -5.94 27.68
N ASP A 187 -31.89 -7.17 28.12
CA ASP A 187 -32.65 -7.46 29.34
C ASP A 187 -31.83 -7.37 30.65
N ALA A 188 -30.62 -6.82 30.60
CA ALA A 188 -29.68 -6.88 31.72
C ALA A 188 -29.52 -5.54 32.44
N LYS A 189 -29.90 -5.50 33.73
CA LYS A 189 -29.75 -4.35 34.66
C LYS A 189 -28.29 -3.98 34.97
N SER A 190 -27.31 -4.78 34.54
CA SER A 190 -25.90 -4.66 34.90
C SER A 190 -25.06 -3.77 33.98
N PHE A 191 -25.64 -3.26 32.89
CA PHE A 191 -24.90 -2.47 31.91
C PHE A 191 -25.28 -0.99 31.94
N LYS A 192 -24.40 -0.16 31.39
CA LYS A 192 -24.59 1.29 31.26
C LYS A 192 -24.44 1.73 29.80
N GLU A 193 -25.09 2.84 29.47
CA GLU A 193 -24.91 3.50 28.17
C GLU A 193 -23.43 3.84 27.92
N GLY A 194 -22.98 3.65 26.68
CA GLY A 194 -21.62 3.92 26.27
C GLY A 194 -20.64 2.78 26.51
N GLU A 195 -21.02 1.74 27.27
CA GLU A 195 -20.19 0.56 27.46
C GLU A 195 -20.08 -0.27 26.17
N ILE A 196 -18.94 -0.96 26.03
CA ILE A 196 -18.70 -1.88 24.92
C ILE A 196 -18.89 -3.31 25.41
N VAL A 197 -19.55 -4.11 24.58
CA VAL A 197 -19.77 -5.54 24.82
C VAL A 197 -19.26 -6.37 23.67
N GLN A 198 -18.77 -7.56 23.99
CA GLN A 198 -18.45 -8.62 23.04
C GLN A 198 -19.54 -9.69 23.11
N LEU A 199 -20.01 -10.14 21.94
CA LEU A 199 -20.86 -11.31 21.85
C LEU A 199 -20.02 -12.56 21.64
N THR A 200 -20.31 -13.60 22.41
CA THR A 200 -19.72 -14.93 22.24
C THR A 200 -20.81 -15.97 22.09
N PHE A 201 -20.67 -16.86 21.12
CA PHE A 201 -21.60 -17.95 20.92
C PHE A 201 -21.05 -19.22 21.58
N THR A 202 -21.62 -19.62 22.71
CA THR A 202 -21.19 -20.81 23.47
C THR A 202 -22.39 -21.69 23.78
N LYS A 203 -22.23 -23.01 23.62
CA LYS A 203 -23.27 -24.01 23.96
C LYS A 203 -24.66 -23.69 23.36
N LYS A 204 -24.70 -23.30 22.07
CA LYS A 204 -25.92 -22.90 21.33
C LYS A 204 -26.64 -21.63 21.84
N THR A 205 -26.00 -20.85 22.71
CA THR A 205 -26.56 -19.61 23.26
C THR A 205 -25.58 -18.45 23.08
N TRP A 206 -26.12 -17.25 22.89
CA TRP A 206 -25.32 -16.03 22.85
C TRP A 206 -25.11 -15.50 24.27
N ARG A 207 -23.84 -15.23 24.60
CA ARG A 207 -23.44 -14.58 25.83
C ARG A 207 -22.90 -13.19 25.51
N ILE A 208 -23.14 -12.27 26.42
CA ILE A 208 -22.75 -10.86 26.30
C ILE A 208 -21.79 -10.58 27.44
N GLN A 209 -20.58 -10.13 27.12
CA GLN A 209 -19.55 -9.81 28.10
C GLN A 209 -19.09 -8.36 27.91
N LYS A 210 -18.92 -7.63 29.01
CA LYS A 210 -18.33 -6.29 28.99
C LYS A 210 -16.83 -6.36 28.68
N VAL A 211 -16.36 -5.47 27.82
CA VAL A 211 -14.95 -5.35 27.42
C VAL A 211 -14.45 -3.91 27.62
N SER A 212 -13.15 -3.66 27.39
CA SER A 212 -12.57 -2.33 27.60
C SER A 212 -13.12 -1.32 26.57
N LEU A 213 -13.11 -0.03 26.93
CA LEU A 213 -13.55 1.05 26.05
C LEU A 213 -12.62 1.28 24.85
N ASP A 214 -11.36 0.82 24.93
CA ASP A 214 -10.39 0.89 23.83
C ASP A 214 -10.61 -0.21 22.78
N SER A 215 -11.63 -1.05 22.96
CA SER A 215 -11.97 -2.12 22.02
C SER A 215 -12.50 -1.56 20.71
N PHE A 216 -12.13 -2.20 19.61
CA PHE A 216 -12.57 -1.78 18.28
C PHE A 216 -13.98 -2.30 17.98
N LEU A 217 -14.87 -1.38 17.62
CA LEU A 217 -16.28 -1.67 17.34
C LEU A 217 -16.52 -2.05 15.87
N TYR A 218 -17.68 -2.66 15.62
CA TYR A 218 -18.27 -2.78 14.27
C TYR A 218 -17.36 -3.47 13.26
N HIS A 219 -16.73 -4.56 13.71
CA HIS A 219 -16.02 -5.52 12.87
C HIS A 219 -16.93 -6.72 12.60
N TYR A 220 -17.13 -7.00 11.33
CA TYR A 220 -18.08 -8.00 10.89
C TYR A 220 -17.45 -8.98 9.92
N LEU A 221 -17.87 -10.24 10.02
CA LEU A 221 -17.70 -11.19 8.93
C LEU A 221 -18.78 -10.93 7.89
N GLY A 222 -18.41 -11.01 6.63
CA GLY A 222 -19.35 -10.90 5.53
C GLY A 222 -18.98 -11.77 4.36
N ILE A 223 -19.94 -11.94 3.46
CA ILE A 223 -19.74 -12.61 2.18
C ILE A 223 -20.06 -11.59 1.10
N LEU A 224 -19.15 -11.45 0.13
CA LEU A 224 -19.38 -10.61 -1.02
C LEU A 224 -20.54 -11.16 -1.85
N GLU A 225 -21.56 -10.35 -2.08
CA GLU A 225 -22.61 -10.67 -3.06
C GLU A 225 -22.17 -10.24 -4.46
N ARG A 226 -21.78 -8.96 -4.61
CA ARG A 226 -21.36 -8.38 -5.89
C ARG A 226 -20.58 -7.09 -5.71
N VAL A 227 -19.76 -6.78 -6.71
CA VAL A 227 -19.13 -5.46 -6.90
C VAL A 227 -20.13 -4.53 -7.60
N VAL A 228 -20.19 -3.26 -7.21
CA VAL A 228 -21.06 -2.25 -7.80
C VAL A 228 -20.30 -1.41 -8.81
N ASP A 229 -19.19 -0.82 -8.40
CA ASP A 229 -18.30 0.04 -9.17
C ASP A 229 -16.84 -0.18 -8.70
N GLY A 230 -15.90 0.69 -9.06
CA GLY A 230 -14.48 0.54 -8.71
C GLY A 230 -14.13 0.73 -7.22
N ASP A 231 -15.08 1.16 -6.38
CA ASP A 231 -14.85 1.39 -4.94
C ASP A 231 -15.99 0.95 -4.01
N THR A 232 -17.09 0.43 -4.55
CA THR A 232 -18.29 0.06 -3.79
C THR A 232 -18.67 -1.40 -4.01
N LEU A 233 -19.01 -2.08 -2.92
CA LEU A 233 -19.40 -3.49 -2.88
C LEU A 233 -20.69 -3.71 -2.09
N VAL A 234 -21.42 -4.77 -2.46
CA VAL A 234 -22.55 -5.29 -1.71
C VAL A 234 -22.13 -6.56 -1.00
N ALA A 235 -22.31 -6.59 0.32
CA ALA A 235 -22.00 -7.73 1.15
C ALA A 235 -23.20 -8.11 2.03
N GLN A 236 -23.35 -9.41 2.26
CA GLN A 236 -24.16 -9.94 3.35
C GLN A 236 -23.28 -10.06 4.58
N ILE A 237 -23.66 -9.37 5.65
CA ILE A 237 -22.86 -9.14 6.86
C ILE A 237 -23.50 -9.86 8.04
N ASP A 238 -22.72 -10.63 8.79
CA ASP A 238 -23.15 -11.30 10.01
C ASP A 238 -23.04 -10.34 11.20
N LEU A 239 -24.18 -10.07 11.86
CA LEU A 239 -24.25 -9.19 13.02
C LEU A 239 -24.13 -9.97 14.34
N GLY A 240 -24.03 -11.29 14.28
CA GLY A 240 -24.24 -12.17 15.41
C GLY A 240 -25.73 -12.40 15.64
N PHE A 241 -26.05 -13.16 16.69
CA PHE A 241 -27.43 -13.52 17.03
C PHE A 241 -28.22 -14.31 15.95
N GLY A 242 -27.56 -14.79 14.90
CA GLY A 242 -28.24 -15.36 13.73
C GLY A 242 -28.89 -14.29 12.83
N LEU A 243 -28.54 -13.02 13.03
CA LEU A 243 -29.00 -11.90 12.23
C LEU A 243 -27.97 -11.59 11.14
N THR A 244 -28.46 -11.36 9.92
CA THR A 244 -27.61 -10.86 8.84
C THR A 244 -28.17 -9.56 8.29
N ALA A 245 -27.29 -8.67 7.84
CA ALA A 245 -27.64 -7.43 7.18
C ALA A 245 -27.01 -7.38 5.80
N ARG A 246 -27.80 -6.99 4.81
CA ARG A 246 -27.31 -6.75 3.46
C ARG A 246 -26.96 -5.28 3.29
N GLN A 247 -25.70 -4.96 3.00
CA GLN A 247 -25.22 -3.58 3.01
C GLN A 247 -24.35 -3.24 1.81
N LYS A 248 -24.46 -1.97 1.36
CA LYS A 248 -23.53 -1.34 0.43
C LYS A 248 -22.39 -0.71 1.21
N ILE A 249 -21.18 -1.18 0.98
CA ILE A 249 -19.96 -0.70 1.61
C ILE A 249 -19.14 0.03 0.55
N ARG A 250 -18.86 1.31 0.80
CA ARG A 250 -17.90 2.10 0.02
C ARG A 250 -16.54 2.02 0.69
N LEU A 251 -15.51 1.75 -0.09
CA LEU A 251 -14.15 1.63 0.43
C LEU A 251 -13.64 2.99 0.89
N LEU A 252 -13.30 3.06 2.18
CA LEU A 252 -12.74 4.27 2.78
C LEU A 252 -11.42 4.63 2.09
N GLY A 253 -11.30 5.90 1.70
CA GLY A 253 -10.09 6.44 1.06
C GLY A 253 -9.96 6.14 -0.43
N ILE A 254 -10.85 5.36 -1.04
CA ILE A 254 -10.82 5.07 -2.47
C ILE A 254 -11.76 6.01 -3.22
N ASN A 255 -11.23 6.62 -4.27
CA ASN A 255 -11.97 7.47 -5.20
C ASN A 255 -11.87 6.87 -6.60
N ALA A 256 -12.66 5.84 -6.87
CA ALA A 256 -12.76 5.31 -8.22
C ALA A 256 -13.67 6.22 -9.08
N PRO A 257 -13.40 6.35 -10.40
CA PRO A 257 -14.34 6.99 -11.30
C PRO A 257 -15.68 6.26 -11.32
N GLU A 258 -16.77 7.02 -11.46
CA GLU A 258 -18.10 6.45 -11.68
C GLU A 258 -18.11 5.57 -12.94
N LEU A 259 -18.98 4.55 -13.01
CA LEU A 259 -19.00 3.58 -14.12
C LEU A 259 -19.07 4.23 -15.52
N ASN A 260 -19.84 5.32 -15.63
CA ASN A 260 -20.04 6.03 -16.90
C ASN A 260 -18.96 7.08 -17.18
N ALA A 261 -18.03 7.31 -16.24
CA ALA A 261 -16.91 8.21 -16.41
C ALA A 261 -15.70 7.49 -17.05
N PRO A 262 -14.79 8.22 -17.72
CA PRO A 262 -13.55 7.65 -18.24
C PRO A 262 -12.77 6.88 -17.15
N GLY A 263 -12.40 5.63 -17.43
CA GLY A 263 -11.69 4.75 -16.49
C GLY A 263 -12.59 4.01 -15.47
N GLY A 264 -13.89 4.31 -15.40
CA GLY A 264 -14.81 3.67 -14.46
C GLY A 264 -15.02 2.18 -14.75
N GLN A 265 -15.17 1.82 -16.02
CA GLN A 265 -15.33 0.43 -16.46
C GLN A 265 -14.08 -0.42 -16.16
N GLU A 266 -12.89 0.13 -16.38
CA GLU A 266 -11.61 -0.55 -16.11
C GLU A 266 -11.43 -0.81 -14.61
N SER A 267 -11.75 0.19 -13.79
CA SER A 267 -11.75 0.13 -12.32
C SER A 267 -12.69 -0.97 -11.80
N PHE A 268 -13.91 -1.01 -12.34
CA PHE A 268 -14.91 -2.02 -12.02
C PHE A 268 -14.46 -3.44 -12.42
N GLU A 269 -13.94 -3.62 -13.63
CA GLU A 269 -13.49 -4.92 -14.12
C GLU A 269 -12.29 -5.45 -13.32
N SER A 270 -11.35 -4.58 -12.94
CA SER A 270 -10.24 -4.92 -12.06
C SER A 270 -10.75 -5.46 -10.72
N LEU A 271 -11.65 -4.72 -10.07
CA LEU A 271 -12.19 -5.12 -8.77
C LEU A 271 -13.01 -6.41 -8.86
N LYS A 272 -13.85 -6.55 -9.90
CA LYS A 272 -14.66 -7.74 -10.15
C LYS A 272 -13.82 -8.99 -10.42
N LYS A 273 -12.67 -8.85 -11.10
CA LYS A 273 -11.74 -9.96 -11.36
C LYS A 273 -11.09 -10.46 -10.08
N LYS A 274 -10.78 -9.55 -9.14
CA LYS A 274 -10.19 -9.88 -7.83
C LYS A 274 -11.22 -10.50 -6.88
N LEU A 275 -12.41 -9.92 -6.82
CA LEU A 275 -13.44 -10.25 -5.86
C LEU A 275 -14.63 -10.94 -6.53
N LYS A 276 -14.62 -12.27 -6.46
CA LYS A 276 -15.74 -13.09 -6.96
C LYS A 276 -16.87 -13.14 -5.92
N PRO A 277 -18.15 -13.16 -6.35
CA PRO A 277 -19.26 -13.47 -5.45
C PRO A 277 -18.98 -14.71 -4.61
N GLY A 278 -19.31 -14.67 -3.32
CA GLY A 278 -18.98 -15.71 -2.35
C GLY A 278 -17.63 -15.53 -1.64
N THR A 279 -16.84 -14.51 -1.97
CA THR A 279 -15.58 -14.21 -1.27
C THR A 279 -15.86 -13.80 0.18
N ASN A 280 -15.09 -14.36 1.12
CA ASN A 280 -15.17 -13.99 2.52
C ASN A 280 -14.50 -12.64 2.76
N LEU A 281 -15.19 -11.79 3.52
CA LEU A 281 -14.76 -10.45 3.86
C LEU A 281 -14.72 -10.29 5.38
N LEU A 282 -13.70 -9.58 5.87
CA LEU A 282 -13.73 -8.92 7.16
C LEU A 282 -13.95 -7.43 6.90
N ILE A 283 -15.06 -6.89 7.41
CA ILE A 283 -15.50 -5.53 7.14
C ILE A 283 -15.50 -4.77 8.45
N ARG A 284 -14.75 -3.66 8.51
CA ARG A 284 -14.90 -2.66 9.57
C ARG A 284 -15.63 -1.46 9.00
N THR A 285 -16.74 -1.08 9.61
CA THR A 285 -17.47 0.14 9.22
C THR A 285 -17.15 1.29 10.14
N HIS A 286 -17.12 2.50 9.59
CA HIS A 286 -16.90 3.74 10.35
C HIS A 286 -18.17 4.59 10.35
N THR A 287 -18.23 5.57 9.45
CA THR A 287 -19.34 6.51 9.32
C THR A 287 -20.10 6.29 8.02
N GLN A 288 -21.27 6.92 7.91
CA GLN A 288 -22.00 7.01 6.65
C GLN A 288 -21.51 8.24 5.86
N ASP A 289 -21.44 8.11 4.54
CA ASP A 289 -21.27 9.26 3.66
C ASP A 289 -22.57 10.05 3.50
N LYS A 290 -22.51 11.19 2.79
CA LYS A 290 -23.67 12.05 2.52
C LYS A 290 -24.80 11.38 1.73
N TYR A 291 -24.55 10.20 1.16
CA TYR A 291 -25.51 9.39 0.40
C TYR A 291 -26.02 8.18 1.20
N GLY A 292 -25.66 8.09 2.50
CA GLY A 292 -26.09 7.03 3.40
C GLY A 292 -25.34 5.69 3.22
N ARG A 293 -24.26 5.66 2.44
CA ARG A 293 -23.42 4.46 2.27
C ARG A 293 -22.44 4.36 3.42
N TYR A 294 -22.21 3.16 3.92
CA TYR A 294 -21.20 2.96 4.97
C TYR A 294 -19.80 2.98 4.37
N LEU A 295 -18.93 3.84 4.93
CA LEU A 295 -17.50 3.82 4.64
C LEU A 295 -16.84 2.71 5.44
N GLY A 296 -16.06 1.87 4.78
CA GLY A 296 -15.46 0.70 5.41
C GLY A 296 -14.07 0.33 4.93
N ASP A 297 -13.34 -0.33 5.83
CA ASP A 297 -12.13 -1.08 5.55
C ASP A 297 -12.47 -2.54 5.32
N VAL A 298 -11.89 -3.14 4.29
CA VAL A 298 -12.18 -4.53 3.91
C VAL A 298 -10.91 -5.34 3.82
N LEU A 299 -10.83 -6.44 4.58
CA LEU A 299 -9.88 -7.52 4.32
C LEU A 299 -10.58 -8.66 3.59
N TYR A 300 -9.89 -9.29 2.64
CA TYR A 300 -10.43 -10.45 1.93
C TYR A 300 -9.42 -11.58 1.77
N LEU A 301 -9.94 -12.79 1.59
CA LEU A 301 -9.20 -13.97 1.16
C LEU A 301 -10.01 -14.73 0.12
N SER A 302 -9.34 -15.20 -0.94
CA SER A 302 -10.01 -15.95 -2.01
C SER A 302 -10.57 -17.31 -1.55
N LYS A 303 -10.12 -17.83 -0.40
CA LYS A 303 -10.62 -19.08 0.21
C LYS A 303 -11.45 -18.77 1.45
N LYS A 304 -12.55 -19.50 1.63
CA LYS A 304 -13.35 -19.46 2.85
C LYS A 304 -12.46 -19.75 4.06
N SER A 305 -12.50 -18.85 5.03
CA SER A 305 -11.55 -18.75 6.14
C SER A 305 -12.25 -18.23 7.40
N SER A 306 -11.71 -18.54 8.58
CA SER A 306 -12.19 -18.02 9.87
C SER A 306 -11.86 -16.52 10.04
N TYR A 307 -12.45 -15.90 11.06
CA TYR A 307 -12.16 -14.51 11.44
C TYR A 307 -10.67 -14.29 11.69
N GLU A 308 -10.05 -15.15 12.49
CA GLU A 308 -8.65 -15.06 12.89
C GLU A 308 -7.76 -15.14 11.65
N THR A 309 -8.07 -16.08 10.74
CA THR A 309 -7.33 -16.25 9.49
C THR A 309 -7.46 -15.02 8.58
N LEU A 310 -8.67 -14.43 8.46
CA LEU A 310 -8.87 -13.20 7.68
C LEU A 310 -8.14 -12.01 8.31
N ARG A 311 -8.15 -11.88 9.64
CA ARG A 311 -7.44 -10.82 10.36
C ARG A 311 -5.92 -10.93 10.21
N GLU A 312 -5.38 -12.15 10.25
CA GLU A 312 -3.94 -12.40 10.18
C GLU A 312 -3.38 -12.46 8.76
N LYS A 313 -4.14 -12.98 7.80
CA LYS A 313 -3.65 -13.28 6.44
C LYS A 313 -4.42 -12.58 5.34
N GLY A 314 -5.53 -11.92 5.66
CA GLY A 314 -6.33 -11.18 4.69
C GLY A 314 -5.56 -10.06 4.01
N ILE A 315 -5.86 -9.87 2.73
CA ILE A 315 -5.37 -8.76 1.91
C ILE A 315 -6.25 -7.55 2.19
N HIS A 316 -5.66 -6.40 2.52
CA HIS A 316 -6.41 -5.16 2.74
C HIS A 316 -6.74 -4.52 1.41
N LEU A 317 -8.02 -4.64 1.03
CA LEU A 317 -8.50 -4.22 -0.28
C LEU A 317 -8.32 -2.72 -0.51
N ASN A 318 -8.57 -1.89 0.52
CA ASN A 318 -8.42 -0.45 0.41
C ASN A 318 -6.97 -0.08 0.05
N GLU A 319 -5.99 -0.52 0.83
CA GLU A 319 -4.60 -0.20 0.53
C GLU A 319 -4.12 -0.87 -0.78
N GLU A 320 -4.64 -2.04 -1.15
CA GLU A 320 -4.34 -2.65 -2.45
C GLU A 320 -4.80 -1.76 -3.61
N LEU A 321 -6.02 -1.22 -3.53
CA LEU A 321 -6.57 -0.34 -4.57
C LEU A 321 -5.90 1.04 -4.60
N LEU A 322 -5.46 1.59 -3.46
CA LEU A 322 -4.69 2.84 -3.41
C LEU A 322 -3.35 2.76 -4.17
N VAL A 323 -2.82 1.55 -4.38
CA VAL A 323 -1.59 1.34 -5.15
C VAL A 323 -1.89 1.17 -6.64
N GLU A 324 -3.13 0.87 -7.01
CA GLU A 324 -3.56 0.65 -8.40
C GLU A 324 -4.12 1.90 -9.10
N TYR A 325 -4.60 2.89 -8.32
CA TYR A 325 -5.15 4.17 -8.81
C TYR A 325 -4.19 5.34 -8.56
#